data_AF-A0A9E0PYG0-F1
#
_entry.id   AF-A0A9E0PYG0-F1
#
_cell.length_a   1.000
_cell.length_b   1.000
_cell.length_c   1.000
_cell.angle_alpha   90.00
_cell.angle_beta   90.00
_cell.angle_gamma   90.00
#
_symmetry.space_group_name_H-M   'P 1'
#
loop_
_entity.id
_entity.type
_entity.pdbx_description
1 polymer ?
#
loop_
_entity_poly.entity_id
_entity_poly.type
_entity_poly.pdbx_seq_one_letter_code
_entity_poly.pdbx_strand_id
1 'polypeptide(L)'
;MIVQDKIIERLDKAISAGSAVVNSPGFNRYYADQGLYFAFKAHGLACLVDVLGANHSYTKSFEKMFVEDGRRSEAEGGQRLLQTVREEFQAGYLHSVKELINAEVFSDFIEMAEYLLTQGYKDPAAVLGGAVLEEHLRKLCDKNEIPLTTLDNKGDTRKKQANVLNDDLAKAGVYTKVQQKAVTGWQGIRNEAAHGNFQAYSSEEVRLMLSGITAFVATLPA
;
A
#
# COMPACT_ATOMS: atom_id res chain seq x y z
N MET A 1 -5.22 3.35 11.60
CA MET A 1 -5.68 4.73 11.90
C MET A 1 -4.68 5.79 11.44
N ILE A 2 -3.46 5.88 12.00
CA ILE A 2 -2.48 6.97 11.73
C ILE A 2 -2.11 7.17 10.23
N VAL A 3 -2.06 6.12 9.42
CA VAL A 3 -1.68 6.22 8.00
C VAL A 3 -2.81 6.78 7.14
N GLN A 4 -4.05 6.39 7.40
CA GLN A 4 -5.24 6.86 6.68
C GLN A 4 -5.44 8.36 6.91
N ASP A 5 -5.26 8.81 8.15
CA ASP A 5 -5.36 10.23 8.51
C ASP A 5 -4.31 11.09 7.78
N LYS A 6 -3.07 10.61 7.65
CA LYS A 6 -2.00 11.30 6.90
C LYS A 6 -2.28 11.40 5.40
N ILE A 7 -2.90 10.37 4.81
CA ILE A 7 -3.28 10.38 3.39
C ILE A 7 -4.41 11.38 3.16
N ILE A 8 -5.42 11.37 4.03
CA ILE A 8 -6.53 12.34 4.00
C ILE A 8 -6.01 13.76 4.14
N GLU A 9 -5.11 14.02 5.10
CA GLU A 9 -4.49 15.34 5.30
C GLU A 9 -3.77 15.81 4.03
N ARG A 10 -3.08 14.91 3.33
CA ARG A 10 -2.35 15.23 2.09
C ARG A 10 -3.31 15.56 0.95
N LEU A 11 -4.38 14.79 0.79
CA LEU A 11 -5.45 15.07 -0.18
C LEU A 11 -6.12 16.41 0.12
N ASP A 12 -6.40 16.71 1.39
CA ASP A 12 -6.99 17.98 1.83
C ASP A 12 -6.09 19.18 1.49
N LYS A 13 -4.78 19.05 1.64
CA LYS A 13 -3.81 20.08 1.21
C LYS A 13 -3.82 20.27 -0.31
N ALA A 14 -3.91 19.18 -1.08
CA ALA A 14 -3.99 19.27 -2.54
C ALA A 14 -5.31 19.94 -3.00
N ILE A 15 -6.44 19.60 -2.39
CA ILE A 15 -7.75 20.21 -2.65
C ILE A 15 -7.75 21.71 -2.30
N SER A 16 -7.12 22.07 -1.17
CA SER A 16 -6.99 23.46 -0.75
C SER A 16 -6.14 24.29 -1.72
N ALA A 17 -5.07 23.70 -2.27
CA ALA A 17 -4.29 24.34 -3.32
C ALA A 17 -5.14 24.62 -4.58
N GLY A 18 -6.00 23.67 -4.98
CA GLY A 18 -6.96 23.88 -6.07
C GLY A 18 -7.93 25.03 -5.79
N SER A 19 -8.47 25.08 -4.57
CA SER A 19 -9.34 26.18 -4.13
C SER A 19 -8.66 27.55 -4.23
N ALA A 20 -7.36 27.64 -3.93
CA ALA A 20 -6.60 28.88 -4.07
C ALA A 20 -6.48 29.32 -5.54
N VAL A 21 -6.31 28.39 -6.48
CA VAL A 21 -6.29 28.70 -7.92
C VAL A 21 -7.66 29.19 -8.38
N VAL A 22 -8.72 28.49 -8.03
CA VAL A 22 -10.10 28.82 -8.46
C VAL A 22 -10.49 30.23 -8.01
N ASN A 23 -10.13 30.60 -6.78
CA ASN A 23 -10.47 31.91 -6.20
C ASN A 23 -9.45 33.02 -6.52
N SER A 24 -8.34 32.72 -7.21
CA SER A 24 -7.30 33.70 -7.50
C SER A 24 -7.75 34.76 -8.52
N PRO A 25 -7.30 36.03 -8.38
CA PRO A 25 -7.45 37.03 -9.43
C PRO A 25 -6.49 36.68 -10.57
N GLY A 26 -7.00 36.19 -11.69
CA GLY A 26 -6.19 35.95 -12.89
C GLY A 26 -6.29 37.09 -13.90
N PHE A 27 -5.61 36.91 -15.04
CA PHE A 27 -5.56 37.91 -16.13
C PHE A 27 -6.96 38.32 -16.61
N ASN A 28 -7.92 37.40 -16.59
CA ASN A 28 -9.35 37.67 -16.84
C ASN A 28 -10.21 36.59 -16.15
N ARG A 29 -11.51 36.54 -16.43
CA ARG A 29 -12.44 35.56 -15.81
C ARG A 29 -12.15 34.08 -16.13
N TYR A 30 -11.39 33.80 -17.18
CA TYR A 30 -11.09 32.46 -17.69
C TYR A 30 -9.75 31.91 -17.21
N TYR A 31 -8.78 32.79 -16.94
CA TYR A 31 -7.45 32.39 -16.48
C TYR A 31 -7.31 32.63 -14.98
N ALA A 32 -6.56 31.75 -14.32
CA ALA A 32 -6.19 31.89 -12.92
C ALA A 32 -4.79 32.51 -12.78
N ASP A 33 -4.35 32.75 -11.55
CA ASP A 33 -2.95 33.03 -11.27
C ASP A 33 -2.07 31.84 -11.73
N GLN A 34 -1.10 32.13 -12.59
CA GLN A 34 -0.23 31.13 -13.21
C GLN A 34 0.65 30.41 -12.18
N GLY A 35 1.17 31.12 -11.18
CA GLY A 35 2.03 30.54 -10.15
C GLY A 35 1.27 29.54 -9.28
N LEU A 36 0.08 29.93 -8.82
CA LEU A 36 -0.82 29.06 -8.06
C LEU A 36 -1.26 27.86 -8.91
N TYR A 37 -1.57 28.07 -10.19
CA TYR A 37 -1.96 26.99 -11.11
C TYR A 37 -0.86 25.93 -11.25
N PHE A 38 0.39 26.34 -11.51
CA PHE A 38 1.51 25.39 -11.62
C PHE A 38 1.79 24.67 -10.30
N ALA A 39 1.73 25.39 -9.18
CA ALA A 39 1.89 24.79 -7.86
C ALA A 39 0.80 23.74 -7.58
N PHE A 40 -0.46 24.05 -7.91
CA PHE A 40 -1.57 23.10 -7.76
C PHE A 40 -1.40 21.87 -8.66
N LYS A 41 -1.08 22.06 -9.93
CA LYS A 41 -0.82 20.94 -10.87
C LYS A 41 0.27 20.02 -10.33
N ALA A 42 1.42 20.59 -9.96
CA ALA A 42 2.56 19.81 -9.46
C ALA A 42 2.21 19.07 -8.15
N HIS A 43 1.58 19.77 -7.21
CA HIS A 43 1.26 19.20 -5.90
C HIS A 43 0.16 18.13 -5.99
N GLY A 44 -0.88 18.38 -6.78
CA GLY A 44 -1.96 17.42 -7.03
C GLY A 44 -1.45 16.16 -7.71
N LEU A 45 -0.60 16.30 -8.73
CA LEU A 45 -0.01 15.15 -9.43
C LEU A 45 0.89 14.33 -8.50
N ALA A 46 1.79 14.98 -7.75
CA ALA A 46 2.64 14.28 -6.78
C ALA A 46 1.82 13.56 -5.71
N CYS A 47 0.74 14.18 -5.22
CA CYS A 47 -0.17 13.55 -4.27
C CYS A 47 -0.84 12.30 -4.86
N LEU A 48 -1.37 12.37 -6.09
CA LEU A 48 -2.05 11.25 -6.73
C LEU A 48 -1.10 10.11 -7.09
N VAL A 49 0.12 10.42 -7.54
CA VAL A 49 1.16 9.41 -7.79
C VAL A 49 1.52 8.69 -6.50
N ASP A 50 1.65 9.40 -5.39
CA ASP A 50 2.00 8.79 -4.10
C ASP A 50 0.85 7.97 -3.50
N VAL A 51 -0.40 8.40 -3.69
CA VAL A 51 -1.57 7.73 -3.11
C VAL A 51 -2.06 6.56 -3.97
N LEU A 52 -2.07 6.71 -5.30
CA LEU A 52 -2.70 5.75 -6.23
C LEU A 52 -1.70 5.13 -7.21
N GLY A 53 -0.51 5.69 -7.36
CA GLY A 53 0.45 5.34 -8.40
C GLY A 53 0.22 6.11 -9.70
N ALA A 54 1.29 6.24 -10.49
CA ALA A 54 1.30 6.93 -11.78
C ALA A 54 0.35 6.30 -12.82
N ASN A 55 0.05 5.01 -12.68
CA ASN A 55 -0.74 4.28 -13.65
C ASN A 55 -2.26 4.31 -13.40
N HIS A 56 -2.71 4.80 -12.25
CA HIS A 56 -4.12 4.84 -11.89
C HIS A 56 -4.94 5.73 -12.84
N SER A 57 -6.20 5.36 -13.07
CA SER A 57 -7.12 6.10 -13.95
C SER A 57 -7.25 7.56 -13.53
N TYR A 58 -7.47 7.83 -12.24
CA TYR A 58 -7.51 9.19 -11.69
C TYR A 58 -6.21 9.97 -11.88
N THR A 59 -5.04 9.36 -11.66
CA THR A 59 -3.75 10.04 -11.85
C THR A 59 -3.56 10.45 -13.31
N LYS A 60 -3.84 9.55 -14.25
CA LYS A 60 -3.77 9.81 -15.69
C LYS A 60 -4.78 10.86 -16.14
N SER A 61 -6.00 10.80 -15.61
CA SER A 61 -7.05 11.78 -15.91
C SER A 61 -6.69 13.16 -15.40
N PHE A 62 -6.15 13.26 -14.17
CA PHE A 62 -5.68 14.52 -13.61
C PHE A 62 -4.56 15.11 -14.47
N GLU A 63 -3.51 14.35 -14.78
CA GLU A 63 -2.41 14.83 -15.62
C GLU A 63 -2.89 15.37 -16.99
N LYS A 64 -3.82 14.64 -17.62
CA LYS A 64 -4.42 15.01 -18.92
C LYS A 64 -5.35 16.22 -18.87
N MET A 65 -5.81 16.68 -17.70
CA MET A 65 -6.67 17.87 -17.60
C MET A 65 -5.89 19.18 -17.74
N PHE A 66 -4.58 19.18 -17.52
CA PHE A 66 -3.76 20.39 -17.52
C PHE A 66 -2.96 20.50 -18.83
N VAL A 67 -3.68 20.74 -19.93
CA VAL A 67 -3.14 20.77 -21.31
C VAL A 67 -2.82 22.17 -21.81
N GLU A 68 -3.50 23.20 -21.30
CA GLU A 68 -3.27 24.60 -21.65
C GLU A 68 -2.74 25.41 -20.46
N ASP A 69 -2.15 26.59 -20.73
CA ASP A 69 -1.57 27.43 -19.70
C ASP A 69 -2.66 28.18 -18.90
N GLY A 70 -3.15 27.55 -17.83
CA GLY A 70 -3.68 28.25 -16.67
C GLY A 70 -5.18 28.53 -16.68
N ARG A 71 -6.02 27.72 -17.34
CA ARG A 71 -7.48 27.95 -17.33
C ARG A 71 -8.07 27.59 -15.96
N ARG A 72 -8.94 28.47 -15.45
CA ARG A 72 -9.65 28.25 -14.17
C ARG A 72 -10.49 26.98 -14.20
N SER A 73 -11.13 26.67 -15.32
CA SER A 73 -11.94 25.46 -15.49
C SER A 73 -11.15 24.15 -15.34
N GLU A 74 -9.87 24.15 -15.71
CA GLU A 74 -8.98 22.99 -15.53
C GLU A 74 -8.67 22.82 -14.03
N ALA A 75 -8.42 23.92 -13.32
CA ALA A 75 -8.20 23.90 -11.88
C ALA A 75 -9.45 23.43 -11.12
N GLU A 76 -10.65 23.88 -11.52
CA GLU A 76 -11.92 23.40 -10.96
C GLU A 76 -12.11 21.89 -11.20
N GLY A 77 -11.82 21.42 -12.41
CA GLY A 77 -11.87 20.00 -12.75
C GLY A 77 -10.90 19.15 -11.92
N GLY A 78 -9.64 19.58 -11.83
CA GLY A 78 -8.61 18.94 -11.02
C GLY A 78 -8.96 18.92 -9.53
N GLN A 79 -9.52 20.01 -9.00
CA GLN A 79 -9.96 20.08 -7.60
C GLN A 79 -11.08 19.07 -7.32
N ARG A 80 -12.10 19.00 -8.19
CA ARG A 80 -13.21 18.04 -8.05
C ARG A 80 -12.72 16.60 -8.11
N LEU A 81 -11.79 16.29 -9.01
CA LEU A 81 -11.19 14.95 -9.09
C LEU A 81 -10.48 14.56 -7.79
N LEU A 82 -9.68 15.47 -7.20
CA LEU A 82 -9.03 15.23 -5.91
C LEU A 82 -10.06 15.01 -4.79
N GLN A 83 -11.17 15.74 -4.81
CA GLN A 83 -12.26 15.56 -3.84
C GLN A 83 -12.95 14.20 -4.00
N THR A 84 -13.23 13.76 -5.23
CA THR A 84 -13.72 12.40 -5.51
C THR A 84 -12.76 11.33 -5.01
N VAL A 85 -11.45 11.48 -5.29
CA VAL A 85 -10.42 10.54 -4.78
C VAL A 85 -10.43 10.49 -3.26
N ARG A 86 -10.56 11.63 -2.57
CA ARG A 86 -10.65 11.68 -1.11
C ARG A 86 -11.89 10.95 -0.57
N GLU A 87 -13.05 11.16 -1.18
CA GLU A 87 -14.30 10.49 -0.81
C GLU A 87 -14.23 8.98 -1.03
N GLU A 88 -13.74 8.55 -2.19
CA GLU A 88 -13.58 7.13 -2.51
C GLU A 88 -12.51 6.44 -1.65
N PHE A 89 -11.43 7.16 -1.31
CA PHE A 89 -10.42 6.66 -0.37
C PHE A 89 -11.03 6.41 1.01
N GLN A 90 -11.81 7.38 1.50
CA GLN A 90 -12.47 7.26 2.80
C GLN A 90 -13.51 6.13 2.82
N ALA A 91 -14.18 5.87 1.69
CA ALA A 91 -15.13 4.77 1.53
C ALA A 91 -14.48 3.41 1.24
N GLY A 92 -13.16 3.35 1.01
CA GLY A 92 -12.43 2.12 0.68
C GLY A 92 -12.58 1.65 -0.77
N TYR A 93 -13.12 2.47 -1.67
CA TYR A 93 -13.42 2.11 -3.07
C TYR A 93 -12.22 2.22 -4.02
N LEU A 94 -11.08 2.74 -3.53
CA LEU A 94 -9.83 2.78 -4.30
C LEU A 94 -9.08 1.45 -4.31
N HIS A 95 -9.54 0.49 -3.51
CA HIS A 95 -9.08 -0.89 -3.55
C HIS A 95 -9.98 -1.70 -4.49
N SER A 96 -9.38 -2.63 -5.21
CA SER A 96 -10.16 -3.64 -5.92
C SER A 96 -10.93 -4.49 -4.92
N VAL A 97 -12.10 -5.00 -5.35
CA VAL A 97 -12.89 -5.95 -4.55
C VAL A 97 -12.05 -7.15 -4.10
N LYS A 98 -11.11 -7.59 -4.95
CA LYS A 98 -10.17 -8.68 -4.63
C LYS A 98 -9.26 -8.31 -3.44
N GLU A 99 -8.69 -7.11 -3.42
CA GLU A 99 -7.84 -6.64 -2.31
C GLU A 99 -8.63 -6.51 -1.00
N LEU A 100 -9.89 -6.05 -1.07
CA LEU A 100 -10.76 -5.97 0.11
C LEU A 100 -11.04 -7.36 0.70
N ILE A 101 -11.43 -8.33 -0.14
CA ILE A 101 -11.64 -9.72 0.29
C ILE A 101 -10.35 -10.30 0.89
N ASN A 102 -9.21 -10.04 0.26
CA ASN A 102 -7.92 -10.50 0.78
C ASN A 102 -7.63 -9.93 2.17
N ALA A 103 -7.86 -8.62 2.36
CA ALA A 103 -7.64 -7.95 3.64
C ALA A 103 -8.53 -8.51 4.75
N GLU A 104 -9.81 -8.76 4.45
CA GLU A 104 -10.77 -9.36 5.39
C GLU A 104 -10.33 -10.78 5.79
N VAL A 105 -10.06 -11.64 4.81
CA VAL A 105 -9.60 -13.02 5.06
C VAL A 105 -8.29 -13.05 5.84
N PHE A 106 -7.35 -12.14 5.55
CA PHE A 106 -6.09 -12.05 6.30
C PHE A 106 -6.31 -11.53 7.72
N SER A 107 -7.22 -10.57 7.92
CA SER A 107 -7.60 -10.09 9.25
C SER A 107 -8.14 -11.24 10.11
N ASP A 108 -9.08 -12.02 9.58
CA ASP A 108 -9.66 -13.17 10.29
C ASP A 108 -8.58 -14.17 10.73
N PHE A 109 -7.62 -14.50 9.85
CA PHE A 109 -6.52 -15.41 10.18
C PHE A 109 -5.54 -14.85 11.21
N ILE A 110 -5.28 -13.54 11.18
CA ILE A 110 -4.46 -12.90 12.19
C ILE A 110 -5.18 -12.87 13.54
N GLU A 111 -6.47 -12.56 13.57
CA GLU A 111 -7.29 -12.61 14.80
C GLU A 111 -7.33 -14.03 15.38
N MET A 112 -7.43 -15.06 14.53
CA MET A 112 -7.29 -16.45 14.95
C MET A 112 -5.90 -16.75 15.54
N ALA A 113 -4.83 -16.22 14.93
CA ALA A 113 -3.46 -16.40 15.42
C ALA A 113 -3.25 -15.69 16.78
N GLU A 114 -3.78 -14.48 16.94
CA GLU A 114 -3.78 -13.75 18.20
C GLU A 114 -4.57 -14.50 19.27
N TYR A 115 -5.74 -15.04 18.93
CA TYR A 115 -6.51 -15.87 19.84
C TYR A 115 -5.70 -17.09 20.29
N LEU A 116 -5.09 -17.85 19.38
CA LEU A 116 -4.21 -18.97 19.73
C LEU A 116 -3.08 -18.56 20.69
N LEU A 117 -2.45 -17.42 20.42
CA LEU A 117 -1.40 -16.88 21.29
C LEU A 117 -1.93 -16.57 22.70
N THR A 118 -3.12 -15.97 22.83
CA THR A 118 -3.74 -15.69 24.15
C THR A 118 -4.06 -16.97 24.92
N GLN A 119 -4.36 -18.06 24.23
CA GLN A 119 -4.60 -19.39 24.82
C GLN A 119 -3.30 -20.14 25.15
N GLY A 120 -2.12 -19.54 24.91
CA GLY A 120 -0.81 -20.16 25.17
C GLY A 120 -0.28 -21.03 24.02
N TYR A 121 -0.97 -21.09 22.88
CA TYR A 121 -0.55 -21.83 21.69
C TYR A 121 0.36 -20.95 20.80
N LYS A 122 1.55 -20.60 21.31
CA LYS A 122 2.49 -19.71 20.61
C LYS A 122 2.97 -20.26 19.27
N ASP A 123 3.21 -21.57 19.17
CA ASP A 123 3.80 -22.17 17.96
C ASP A 123 2.77 -22.25 16.82
N PRO A 124 1.52 -22.72 17.05
CA PRO A 124 0.46 -22.61 16.04
C PRO A 124 0.15 -21.16 15.64
N ALA A 125 0.20 -20.21 16.58
CA ALA A 125 0.04 -18.79 16.28
C ALA A 125 1.13 -18.26 15.32
N ALA A 126 2.40 -18.63 15.58
CA ALA A 126 3.53 -18.27 14.71
C ALA A 126 3.40 -18.87 13.30
N VAL A 127 2.95 -20.12 13.19
CA VAL A 127 2.71 -20.78 11.90
C VAL A 127 1.59 -20.09 11.13
N LEU A 128 0.45 -19.80 11.79
CA LEU A 128 -0.70 -19.18 11.15
C LEU A 128 -0.40 -17.75 10.68
N GLY A 129 0.16 -16.90 11.56
CA GLY A 129 0.56 -15.55 11.17
C GLY A 129 1.61 -15.54 10.06
N GLY A 130 2.56 -16.47 10.12
CA GLY A 130 3.56 -16.63 9.07
C GLY A 130 3.00 -17.13 7.73
N ALA A 131 1.93 -17.92 7.74
CA ALA A 131 1.21 -18.30 6.52
C ALA A 131 0.49 -17.11 5.88
N VAL A 132 -0.14 -16.24 6.69
CA VAL A 132 -0.73 -14.98 6.21
C VAL A 132 0.33 -14.11 5.54
N LEU A 133 1.50 -13.94 6.17
CA LEU A 133 2.61 -13.18 5.61
C LEU A 133 3.07 -13.75 4.26
N GLU A 134 3.26 -15.07 4.14
CA GLU A 134 3.70 -15.69 2.89
C GLU A 134 2.68 -15.51 1.76
N GLU A 135 1.39 -15.71 2.04
CA GLU A 135 0.33 -15.53 1.05
C GLU A 135 0.22 -14.07 0.62
N HIS A 136 0.36 -13.14 1.56
CA HIS A 136 0.38 -11.71 1.25
C HIS A 136 1.57 -11.32 0.36
N LEU A 137 2.78 -11.84 0.61
CA LEU A 137 3.94 -11.61 -0.27
C LEU A 137 3.70 -12.15 -1.69
N ARG A 138 3.04 -13.30 -1.83
CA ARG A 138 2.69 -13.85 -3.16
C ARG A 138 1.73 -12.92 -3.90
N LYS A 139 0.68 -12.45 -3.23
CA LYS A 139 -0.28 -11.50 -3.82
C LYS A 139 0.38 -10.17 -4.19
N LEU A 140 1.30 -9.67 -3.36
CA LEU A 140 2.10 -8.49 -3.70
C LEU A 140 2.96 -8.71 -4.95
N CYS A 141 3.58 -9.88 -5.09
CA CYS A 141 4.32 -10.20 -6.31
C CYS A 141 3.40 -10.22 -7.53
N ASP A 142 2.23 -10.86 -7.45
CA ASP A 142 1.25 -10.88 -8.54
C ASP A 142 0.81 -9.46 -8.93
N LYS A 143 0.50 -8.61 -7.94
CA LYS A 143 0.09 -7.21 -8.15
C LYS A 143 1.17 -6.37 -8.83
N ASN A 144 2.44 -6.67 -8.58
CA ASN A 144 3.59 -5.93 -9.12
C ASN A 144 4.27 -6.67 -10.29
N GLU A 145 3.60 -7.66 -10.88
CA GLU A 145 4.09 -8.43 -12.04
C GLU A 145 5.46 -9.12 -11.79
N ILE A 146 5.75 -9.47 -10.55
CA ILE A 146 6.97 -10.18 -10.15
C ILE A 146 6.73 -11.69 -10.28
N PRO A 147 7.55 -12.44 -11.05
CA PRO A 147 7.35 -13.86 -11.23
C PRO A 147 7.37 -14.65 -9.92
N LEU A 148 6.34 -15.48 -9.69
CA LEU A 148 6.23 -16.36 -8.52
C LEU A 148 7.04 -17.67 -8.65
N THR A 149 7.57 -17.94 -9.82
CA THR A 149 8.31 -19.17 -10.12
C THR A 149 9.74 -18.86 -10.57
N THR A 150 10.61 -19.85 -10.42
CA THR A 150 11.97 -19.85 -10.94
C THR A 150 12.24 -21.20 -11.59
N LEU A 151 13.14 -21.22 -12.57
CA LEU A 151 13.68 -22.47 -13.09
C LEU A 151 14.67 -23.05 -12.07
N ASP A 152 14.68 -24.37 -11.93
CA ASP A 152 15.70 -25.09 -11.21
C ASP A 152 16.91 -25.42 -12.11
N ASN A 153 17.94 -26.07 -11.55
CA ASN A 153 19.16 -26.42 -12.28
C ASN A 153 18.92 -27.43 -13.42
N LYS A 154 17.74 -28.04 -13.49
CA LYS A 154 17.32 -29.01 -14.51
C LYS A 154 16.38 -28.38 -15.54
N GLY A 155 16.01 -27.11 -15.37
CA GLY A 155 15.06 -26.41 -16.23
C GLY A 155 13.60 -26.58 -15.84
N ASP A 156 13.30 -27.21 -14.69
CA ASP A 156 11.94 -27.39 -14.21
C ASP A 156 11.45 -26.14 -13.46
N THR A 157 10.18 -25.81 -13.63
CA THR A 157 9.55 -24.66 -12.96
C THR A 157 9.20 -25.01 -11.52
N ARG A 158 9.74 -24.24 -10.56
CA ARG A 158 9.41 -24.35 -9.13
C ARG A 158 8.90 -23.05 -8.55
N LYS A 159 8.04 -23.13 -7.53
CA LYS A 159 7.60 -21.96 -6.76
C LYS A 159 8.79 -21.33 -6.04
N LYS A 160 8.88 -20.00 -6.07
CA LYS A 160 9.84 -19.26 -5.26
C LYS A 160 9.49 -19.40 -3.77
N GLN A 161 10.55 -19.49 -2.97
CA GLN A 161 10.47 -19.45 -1.51
C GLN A 161 10.16 -18.03 -1.04
N ALA A 162 9.54 -17.91 0.14
CA ALA A 162 9.08 -16.63 0.68
C ALA A 162 10.21 -15.59 0.85
N ASN A 163 11.44 -16.03 1.16
CA ASN A 163 12.61 -15.15 1.24
C ASN A 163 12.99 -14.57 -0.13
N VAL A 164 12.90 -15.36 -1.20
CA VAL A 164 13.17 -14.89 -2.57
C VAL A 164 12.10 -13.88 -3.00
N LEU A 165 10.82 -14.14 -2.69
CA LEU A 165 9.75 -13.18 -2.94
C LEU A 165 10.00 -11.86 -2.19
N ASN A 166 10.43 -11.94 -0.92
CA ASN A 166 10.76 -10.76 -0.12
C ASN A 166 11.89 -9.93 -0.75
N ASP A 167 12.94 -10.60 -1.22
CA ASP A 167 14.06 -9.94 -1.90
C ASP A 167 13.65 -9.28 -3.22
N ASP A 168 12.82 -9.96 -4.01
CA ASP A 168 12.37 -9.44 -5.30
C ASP A 168 11.45 -8.22 -5.14
N LEU A 169 10.54 -8.24 -4.15
CA LEU A 169 9.67 -7.10 -3.82
C LEU A 169 10.48 -5.88 -3.34
N ALA A 170 11.48 -6.09 -2.49
CA ALA A 170 12.35 -5.01 -2.03
C ALA A 170 13.22 -4.45 -3.17
N LYS A 171 13.74 -5.30 -4.07
CA LYS A 171 14.49 -4.87 -5.27
C LYS A 171 13.63 -4.08 -6.24
N ALA A 172 12.35 -4.46 -6.38
CA ALA A 172 11.38 -3.74 -7.19
C ALA A 172 10.90 -2.42 -6.54
N GLY A 173 11.33 -2.11 -5.32
CA GLY A 173 10.95 -0.89 -4.62
C GLY A 173 9.53 -0.90 -4.05
N VAL A 174 8.88 -2.06 -3.97
CA VAL A 174 7.52 -2.20 -3.41
C VAL A 174 7.50 -1.81 -1.93
N TYR A 175 8.59 -2.09 -1.21
CA TYR A 175 8.80 -1.61 0.16
C TYR A 175 10.28 -1.40 0.47
N THR A 176 10.55 -0.68 1.56
CA THR A 176 11.89 -0.26 1.96
C THR A 176 12.75 -1.44 2.45
N LYS A 177 14.08 -1.27 2.43
CA LYS A 177 15.02 -2.24 3.03
C LYS A 177 14.80 -2.48 4.53
N VAL A 178 14.22 -1.50 5.24
CA VAL A 178 13.88 -1.66 6.66
C VAL A 178 12.71 -2.64 6.80
N GLN A 179 11.67 -2.47 5.98
CA GLN A 179 10.55 -3.41 5.93
C GLN A 179 11.00 -4.82 5.50
N GLN A 180 11.90 -4.92 4.51
CA GLN A 180 12.49 -6.21 4.09
C GLN A 180 13.10 -6.97 5.27
N LYS A 181 13.89 -6.29 6.12
CA LYS A 181 14.53 -6.91 7.30
C LYS A 181 13.51 -7.36 8.35
N ALA A 182 12.44 -6.59 8.55
CA ALA A 182 11.35 -6.98 9.45
C ALA A 182 10.66 -8.26 8.94
N VAL A 183 10.33 -8.31 7.65
CA VAL A 183 9.75 -9.49 6.98
C VAL A 183 10.67 -10.70 7.11
N THR A 184 11.99 -10.53 6.94
CA THR A 184 12.97 -11.60 7.15
C THR A 184 12.93 -12.15 8.58
N GLY A 185 12.81 -11.28 9.59
CA GLY A 185 12.70 -11.70 10.99
C GLY A 185 11.44 -12.53 11.25
N TRP A 186 10.29 -12.08 10.74
CA TRP A 186 9.02 -12.81 10.88
C TRP A 186 9.04 -14.16 10.14
N GLN A 187 9.64 -14.21 8.96
CA GLN A 187 9.87 -15.47 8.24
C GLN A 187 10.77 -16.43 9.03
N GLY A 188 11.77 -15.90 9.75
CA GLY A 188 12.60 -16.67 10.67
C GLY A 188 11.77 -17.36 11.76
N ILE A 189 10.95 -16.60 12.49
CA ILE A 189 10.07 -17.14 13.54
C ILE A 189 9.14 -18.23 12.98
N ARG A 190 8.48 -17.94 11.84
CA ARG A 190 7.63 -18.93 11.15
C ARG A 190 8.40 -20.19 10.79
N ASN A 191 9.63 -20.07 10.31
CA ASN A 191 10.44 -21.23 9.90
C ASN A 191 10.81 -22.09 11.10
N GLU A 192 11.29 -21.49 12.19
CA GLU A 192 11.55 -22.23 13.43
C GLU A 192 10.29 -22.94 13.94
N ALA A 193 9.13 -22.27 13.90
CA ALA A 193 7.84 -22.85 14.27
C ALA A 193 7.45 -24.05 13.38
N ALA A 194 7.52 -23.90 12.07
CA ALA A 194 7.15 -24.94 11.11
C ALA A 194 8.11 -26.15 11.15
N HIS A 195 9.33 -25.97 11.66
CA HIS A 195 10.34 -27.02 11.80
C HIS A 195 10.42 -27.61 13.23
N GLY A 196 9.57 -27.16 14.16
CA GLY A 196 9.50 -27.72 15.52
C GLY A 196 10.51 -27.16 16.52
N ASN A 197 11.23 -26.09 16.17
CA ASN A 197 12.26 -25.48 17.00
C ASN A 197 11.68 -24.46 17.99
N PHE A 198 10.74 -24.90 18.84
CA PHE A 198 9.91 -24.02 19.69
C PHE A 198 10.67 -23.26 20.78
N GLN A 199 11.94 -23.58 21.03
CA GLN A 199 12.80 -22.88 21.99
C GLN A 199 13.55 -21.70 21.36
N ALA A 200 13.52 -21.56 20.03
CA ALA A 200 14.24 -20.51 19.31
C ALA A 200 13.55 -19.14 19.37
N TYR A 201 12.30 -19.07 19.87
CA TYR A 201 11.50 -17.85 19.96
C TYR A 201 10.50 -17.91 21.12
N SER A 202 10.08 -16.74 21.57
CA SER A 202 9.17 -16.52 22.70
C SER A 202 7.76 -16.10 22.25
N SER A 203 6.79 -16.22 23.15
CA SER A 203 5.42 -15.74 22.90
C SER A 203 5.36 -14.23 22.66
N GLU A 204 6.28 -13.46 23.23
CA GLU A 204 6.34 -12.01 23.02
C GLU A 204 6.89 -11.67 21.62
N GLU A 205 7.87 -12.42 21.13
CA GLU A 205 8.32 -12.30 19.74
C GLU A 205 7.22 -12.66 18.74
N VAL A 206 6.38 -13.66 19.04
CA VAL A 206 5.19 -13.98 18.23
C VAL A 206 4.16 -12.84 18.29
N ARG A 207 3.92 -12.24 19.45
CA ARG A 207 3.03 -11.08 19.59
C ARG A 207 3.49 -9.91 18.71
N LEU A 208 4.78 -9.59 18.76
CA LEU A 208 5.39 -8.53 17.96
C LEU A 208 5.36 -8.86 16.47
N MET A 209 5.57 -10.12 16.10
CA MET A 209 5.41 -10.61 14.73
C MET A 209 3.99 -10.39 14.22
N LEU A 210 2.96 -10.82 14.95
CA LEU A 210 1.55 -10.67 14.53
C LEU A 210 1.16 -9.20 14.38
N SER A 211 1.54 -8.35 15.34
CA SER A 211 1.31 -6.90 15.25
C SER A 211 2.03 -6.29 14.05
N GLY A 212 3.28 -6.71 13.80
CA GLY A 212 4.07 -6.27 12.65
C GLY A 212 3.46 -6.68 11.31
N ILE A 213 2.99 -7.93 11.18
CA ILE A 213 2.32 -8.44 9.99
C ILE A 213 1.02 -7.69 9.74
N THR A 214 0.22 -7.46 10.78
CA THR A 214 -1.03 -6.68 10.70
C THR A 214 -0.78 -5.30 10.11
N ALA A 215 0.21 -4.59 10.67
CA ALA A 215 0.58 -3.27 10.18
C ALA A 215 1.10 -3.33 8.72
N PHE A 216 1.92 -4.32 8.39
CA PHE A 216 2.47 -4.51 7.05
C PHE A 216 1.37 -4.71 6.00
N VAL A 217 0.46 -5.66 6.24
CA VAL A 217 -0.68 -5.96 5.35
C VAL A 217 -1.58 -4.74 5.14
N ALA A 218 -1.86 -4.00 6.22
CA ALA A 218 -2.68 -2.79 6.14
C ALA A 218 -2.00 -1.65 5.35
N THR A 219 -0.67 -1.53 5.44
CA THR A 219 0.08 -0.49 4.72
C THR A 219 0.32 -0.80 3.25
N LEU A 220 0.29 -2.07 2.86
CA LEU A 220 0.59 -2.52 1.49
C LEU A 220 -0.47 -3.53 1.02
N PRO A 221 -1.68 -3.08 0.66
CA PRO A 221 -2.74 -3.98 0.21
C PRO A 221 -2.36 -4.75 -1.06
N ALA A 222 -2.74 -6.02 -1.13
CA ALA A 222 -2.32 -6.99 -2.15
C ALA A 222 -3.48 -7.75 -2.80
#